data_AF-A0A3C1CEP6-F1
#
_entry.id   AF-A0A3C1CEP6-F1
#
_cell.length_a   1.000
_cell.length_b   1.000
_cell.length_c   1.000
_cell.angle_alpha   90.00
_cell.angle_beta   90.00
_cell.angle_gamma   90.00
#
_symmetry.space_group_name_H-M   'P 1'
#
loop_
_entity.id
_entity.type
_entity.pdbx_description
1 polymer ?
#
loop_
_entity_poly.entity_id
_entity_poly.type
_entity_poly.pdbx_seq_one_letter_code
_entity_poly.pdbx_strand_id
1 'polypeptide(L)'
;IIFAGNCACESMGFKTLGFGFGRPDIWEPDEIFWGPEDSWLGDERHGASGEIHGPFGADHMGLIYVNPQGPGGNPDPLAAAQFIRETFRRMA
;
A
#
# COMPACT_ATOMS: atom_id res chain seq x y z
N ILE A 1 9.11 -15.22 1.01
CA ILE A 1 9.15 -13.79 1.42
C ILE A 1 8.66 -13.59 2.86
N ILE A 2 7.39 -13.86 3.16
CA ILE A 2 6.77 -13.50 4.45
C ILE A 2 7.45 -14.14 5.69
N PHE A 3 7.84 -15.42 5.62
CA PHE A 3 8.45 -16.11 6.77
C PHE A 3 9.77 -15.46 7.22
N ALA A 4 10.56 -14.92 6.30
CA ALA A 4 11.79 -14.21 6.63
C ALA A 4 11.52 -12.96 7.49
N GLY A 5 10.46 -12.21 7.19
CA GLY A 5 10.02 -11.08 8.02
C GLY A 5 9.59 -11.52 9.42
N ASN A 6 8.88 -12.65 9.52
CA ASN A 6 8.50 -13.24 10.81
C ASN A 6 9.75 -13.63 11.63
N CYS A 7 10.72 -14.30 11.01
CA CYS A 7 11.99 -14.66 11.65
C CYS A 7 12.80 -13.42 12.07
N ALA A 8 12.81 -12.36 11.26
CA ALA A 8 13.48 -11.11 11.61
C ALA A 8 12.89 -10.50 12.88
N CYS A 9 11.56 -10.42 13.00
CA CYS A 9 10.88 -9.96 14.21
C CYS A 9 11.29 -10.77 15.45
N GLU A 10 11.22 -12.10 15.36
CA GLU A 10 11.61 -13.00 16.46
C GLU A 10 13.09 -12.84 16.84
N SER A 11 13.98 -12.73 15.84
CA SER A 11 15.42 -12.56 16.06
C SER A 11 15.79 -11.26 16.78
N MET A 12 14.94 -10.23 16.65
CA MET A 12 15.09 -8.93 17.30
C MET A 12 14.29 -8.80 18.59
N GLY A 13 13.74 -9.90 19.12
CA GLY A 13 13.07 -9.94 20.42
C GLY A 13 11.56 -9.62 20.39
N PHE A 14 10.94 -9.56 19.21
CA PHE A 14 9.50 -9.41 19.09
C PHE A 14 8.82 -10.76 18.85
N LYS A 15 8.06 -11.23 19.84
CA LYS A 15 7.27 -12.47 19.72
C LYS A 15 6.07 -12.25 18.78
N THR A 16 6.05 -12.99 17.68
CA THR A 16 4.98 -12.95 16.68
C THR A 16 3.76 -13.73 17.14
N LEU A 17 2.58 -13.43 16.56
CA LEU A 17 1.32 -14.08 16.92
C LEU A 17 1.28 -15.56 16.51
N GLY A 18 1.93 -15.91 15.40
CA GLY A 18 1.95 -17.26 14.82
C GLY A 18 2.31 -17.22 13.33
N PHE A 19 2.46 -18.38 12.69
CA PHE A 19 2.80 -18.46 11.27
C PHE A 19 2.13 -19.64 10.56
N GLY A 20 1.66 -19.42 9.32
CA GLY A 20 1.07 -20.45 8.45
C GLY A 20 1.76 -20.52 7.08
N PHE A 21 2.16 -21.74 6.69
CA PHE A 21 2.73 -22.07 5.38
C PHE A 21 1.63 -22.41 4.35
N GLY A 22 2.04 -22.74 3.13
CA GLY A 22 1.13 -23.26 2.09
C GLY A 22 0.70 -22.26 1.02
N ARG A 23 1.36 -21.09 0.93
CA ARG A 23 1.21 -20.21 -0.24
C ARG A 23 1.98 -20.84 -1.42
N PRO A 24 1.31 -21.34 -2.47
CA PRO A 24 1.99 -21.87 -3.64
C PRO A 24 2.62 -20.72 -4.44
N ASP A 25 3.75 -20.99 -5.07
CA ASP A 25 4.28 -20.07 -6.08
C ASP A 25 3.43 -20.12 -7.34
N ILE A 26 3.41 -19.01 -8.07
CA ILE A 26 2.83 -18.87 -9.41
C ILE A 26 3.96 -18.59 -10.41
N TRP A 27 3.73 -18.94 -11.67
CA TRP A 27 4.76 -18.87 -12.72
C TRP A 27 4.56 -17.70 -13.69
N GLU A 28 3.45 -16.98 -13.55
CA GLU A 28 3.09 -15.80 -14.31
C GLU A 28 2.41 -14.77 -13.40
N PRO A 29 2.47 -13.46 -13.72
CA PRO A 29 1.84 -12.43 -12.91
C PRO A 29 0.31 -12.42 -13.08
N ASP A 30 -0.40 -12.09 -12.02
CA ASP A 30 -1.83 -11.81 -12.10
C ASP A 30 -2.08 -10.50 -12.86
N GLU A 31 -3.03 -10.52 -13.79
CA GLU A 31 -3.48 -9.32 -14.49
C GLU A 31 -4.40 -8.50 -13.58
N ILE A 32 -3.81 -7.55 -12.84
CA ILE A 32 -4.51 -6.66 -11.93
C ILE A 32 -4.49 -5.24 -12.51
N PHE A 33 -5.65 -4.60 -12.54
CA PHE A 33 -5.75 -3.18 -12.89
C PHE A 33 -5.39 -2.30 -11.69
N TRP A 34 -4.15 -1.81 -11.67
CA TRP A 34 -3.57 -1.04 -10.56
C TRP A 34 -3.91 0.46 -10.56
N GLY A 35 -4.49 0.96 -11.65
CA GLY A 35 -4.80 2.37 -11.82
C GLY A 35 -4.84 2.78 -13.29
N PRO A 36 -5.49 3.90 -13.61
CA PRO A 36 -5.54 4.45 -14.97
C PRO A 36 -4.23 5.13 -15.41
N GLU A 37 -3.32 5.42 -14.49
CA GLU A 37 -2.16 6.27 -14.74
C GLU A 37 -1.18 5.68 -15.77
N ASP A 38 -0.64 6.54 -16.62
CA ASP A 38 0.36 6.19 -17.64
C ASP A 38 1.82 6.36 -17.17
N SER A 39 2.02 6.90 -15.97
CA SER A 39 3.31 7.29 -15.42
C SER A 39 3.50 6.82 -13.99
N TRP A 40 4.74 6.44 -13.65
CA TRP A 40 5.12 6.11 -12.28
C TRP A 40 4.96 7.32 -11.36
N LEU A 41 4.40 7.11 -10.17
CA LEU A 41 4.07 8.17 -9.22
C LEU A 41 3.03 9.17 -9.74
N GLY A 42 2.33 8.85 -10.83
CA GLY A 42 1.18 9.62 -11.30
C GLY A 42 -0.02 9.50 -10.37
N ASP A 43 -0.92 10.47 -10.49
CA ASP A 43 -2.21 10.50 -9.80
C ASP A 43 -3.31 10.92 -10.79
N GLU A 44 -4.14 9.95 -11.18
CA GLU A 44 -5.37 10.16 -11.94
C GLU A 44 -6.55 9.45 -11.25
N ARG A 45 -6.39 9.17 -9.96
CA ARG A 45 -7.34 8.39 -9.15
C ARG A 45 -8.08 9.23 -8.13
N HIS A 46 -7.58 10.43 -7.79
CA HIS A 46 -8.27 11.32 -6.87
C HIS A 46 -9.36 12.17 -7.54
N GLY A 47 -10.49 12.30 -6.85
CA GLY A 47 -11.57 13.22 -7.19
C GLY A 47 -11.30 14.66 -6.75
N ALA A 48 -12.23 15.55 -7.10
CA ALA A 48 -12.16 16.96 -6.69
C ALA A 48 -12.19 17.17 -5.17
N SER A 49 -12.76 16.23 -4.41
CA SER A 49 -12.77 16.22 -2.94
C SER A 49 -11.61 15.43 -2.32
N GLY A 50 -10.67 14.92 -3.11
CA GLY A 50 -9.48 14.21 -2.64
C GLY A 50 -9.73 12.75 -2.25
N GLU A 51 -10.89 12.19 -2.61
CA GLU A 51 -11.18 10.77 -2.45
C GLU A 51 -10.57 9.93 -3.57
N ILE A 52 -10.06 8.75 -3.23
CA ILE A 52 -9.60 7.77 -4.23
C ILE A 52 -10.82 7.12 -4.89
N HIS A 53 -10.97 7.25 -6.20
CA HIS A 53 -12.03 6.60 -6.96
C HIS A 53 -11.67 5.17 -7.37
N GLY A 54 -12.66 4.28 -7.42
CA GLY A 54 -12.46 2.90 -7.85
C GLY A 54 -11.87 1.98 -6.77
N PRO A 55 -11.42 0.78 -7.16
CA PRO A 55 -10.97 -0.27 -6.24
C PRO A 55 -9.52 -0.09 -5.75
N PHE A 56 -8.89 1.06 -6.01
CA PHE A 56 -7.47 1.26 -5.69
C PHE A 56 -7.23 1.44 -4.20
N GLY A 57 -6.21 0.77 -3.68
CA GLY A 57 -5.80 0.82 -2.28
C GLY A 57 -4.65 1.80 -1.99
N ALA A 58 -4.06 2.42 -3.01
CA ALA A 58 -2.92 3.31 -2.89
C ALA A 58 -3.20 4.70 -3.47
N ASP A 59 -2.48 5.69 -2.92
CA ASP A 59 -2.51 7.13 -3.20
C ASP A 59 -1.96 7.49 -4.59
N HIS A 60 -0.87 6.86 -5.03
CA HIS A 60 -0.29 7.08 -6.37
C HIS A 60 0.04 5.75 -7.04
N MET A 61 0.19 5.78 -8.37
CA MET A 61 0.66 4.63 -9.13
C MET A 61 2.05 4.17 -8.66
N GLY A 62 2.17 2.88 -8.34
CA GLY A 62 3.42 2.25 -7.91
C GLY A 62 3.76 2.38 -6.42
N LEU A 63 2.91 3.04 -5.62
CA LEU A 63 3.05 3.06 -4.16
C LEU A 63 2.24 1.94 -3.50
N ILE A 64 2.65 1.53 -2.29
CA ILE A 64 1.92 0.51 -1.52
C ILE A 64 0.69 1.10 -0.83
N TYR A 65 0.83 2.27 -0.21
CA TYR A 65 -0.27 2.98 0.48
C TYR A 65 -0.25 4.47 0.14
N VAL A 66 0.69 5.23 0.71
CA VAL A 66 0.74 6.70 0.60
C VAL A 66 2.11 7.19 0.15
N ASN A 67 2.16 8.42 -0.36
CA ASN A 67 3.43 9.13 -0.54
C ASN A 67 4.10 9.40 0.83
N PRO A 68 5.33 8.92 1.07
CA PRO A 68 6.03 9.12 2.35
C PRO A 68 6.38 10.59 2.64
N GLN A 69 6.36 11.45 1.63
CA GLN A 69 6.57 12.89 1.76
C GLN A 69 5.26 13.67 2.03
N GLY A 70 4.12 12.97 2.11
CA GLY A 70 2.79 13.57 2.23
C GLY A 70 2.10 13.80 0.87
N PRO A 71 0.82 14.21 0.86
CA PRO A 71 0.01 14.27 -0.36
C PRO A 71 0.63 15.16 -1.43
N GLY A 72 0.81 14.64 -2.65
CA GLY A 72 1.48 15.35 -3.75
C GLY A 72 2.94 15.76 -3.46
N GLY A 73 3.59 15.13 -2.47
CA GLY A 73 4.93 15.50 -2.01
C GLY A 73 4.97 16.66 -1.02
N ASN A 74 3.82 17.17 -0.57
CA ASN A 74 3.74 18.21 0.45
C ASN A 74 3.83 17.58 1.87
N PRO A 75 4.85 17.92 2.68
CA PRO A 75 5.08 17.35 4.00
C PRO A 75 4.13 17.90 5.07
N ASP A 76 2.83 17.81 4.84
CA ASP A 76 1.76 18.09 5.79
C ASP A 76 1.32 16.80 6.50
N PRO A 77 1.66 16.60 7.79
CA PRO A 77 1.31 15.39 8.52
C PRO A 77 -0.20 15.23 8.75
N LEU A 78 -0.96 16.34 8.86
CA LEU A 78 -2.41 16.29 9.09
C LEU A 78 -3.13 15.85 7.82
N ALA A 79 -2.70 16.36 6.67
CA ALA A 79 -3.18 15.90 5.38
C ALA A 79 -2.78 14.44 5.13
N ALA A 80 -1.51 14.08 5.37
CA ALA A 80 -1.03 12.70 5.22
C ALA A 80 -1.82 11.70 6.08
N ALA A 81 -2.20 12.06 7.30
CA ALA A 81 -2.98 11.20 8.18
C ALA A 81 -4.36 10.82 7.60
N GLN A 82 -4.97 11.70 6.79
CA GLN A 82 -6.25 11.38 6.12
C GLN A 82 -6.06 10.32 5.04
N PHE A 83 -5.01 10.45 4.23
CA PHE A 83 -4.65 9.50 3.18
C PHE A 83 -4.19 8.16 3.75
N ILE A 84 -3.42 8.17 4.85
CA ILE A 84 -3.05 6.96 5.59
C ILE A 84 -4.31 6.24 6.06
N ARG A 85 -5.24 6.96 6.70
CA ARG A 85 -6.49 6.36 7.18
C ARG A 85 -7.28 5.72 6.06
N GLU A 86 -7.44 6.42 4.94
CA GLU A 86 -8.25 5.94 3.82
C GLU A 86 -7.62 4.73 3.12
N THR A 87 -6.32 4.76 2.84
CA THR A 87 -5.62 3.66 2.17
C THR A 87 -5.55 2.41 3.05
N PHE A 88 -5.31 2.55 4.36
CA PHE A 88 -5.37 1.42 5.29
C PHE A 88 -6.79 0.86 5.42
N ARG A 89 -7.82 1.71 5.44
CA ARG A 89 -9.24 1.27 5.46
C ARG A 89 -9.60 0.40 4.25
N ARG A 90 -8.93 0.61 3.11
CA ARG A 90 -9.13 -0.19 1.88
C ARG A 90 -8.37 -1.52 1.88
N MET A 91 -7.51 -1.75 2.87
CA MET A 91 -6.71 -2.98 3.01
C MET A 91 -7.16 -3.85 4.19
N ALA A 92 -8.48 -3.91 4.40
CA ALA A 92 -9.23 -4.64 5.44
C ALA A 92 -9.26 -3.97 6.83
#